data_AF-A0A7J5AE17-F1
#
_entry.id   AF-A0A7J5AE17-F1
#
_cell.length_a   1.000
_cell.length_b   1.000
_cell.length_c   1.000
_cell.angle_alpha   90.00
_cell.angle_beta   90.00
_cell.angle_gamma   90.00
#
_symmetry.space_group_name_H-M   'P 1'
#
loop_
_entity.id
_entity.type
_entity.pdbx_description
1 polymer ?
#
loop_
_entity_poly.entity_id
_entity_poly.type
_entity_poly.pdbx_seq_one_letter_code
_entity_poly.pdbx_strand_id
1 'polypeptide(L)'
;MKRKNLFLVLISCFCLSYVYSQEFGKRNVKGKINLIKVDDFLTLRALVVNEEAFFIDKLNYNFVALKKGISGNYSKSNQTEDFSLKPREEKQLSTIKINMKKGEELRVYLFIKYEDKLIHRDTLFLGQKIKTVKRKQKVSEQQYLIRGIVIDEAITRIGKDYHDFFYKEYLVTGKNYPFIIKIVEKPALGRSSMISVEVDGKKVHEFFARPTEDYLKSNVVYAMRKLRRYNQTRKTTFQNKI
;
A
#
# COMPACT_ATOMS: atom_id res chain seq x y z
N MET A 1 37.90 -41.81 -40.35
CA MET A 1 37.02 -40.61 -40.41
C MET A 1 35.90 -40.58 -39.34
N LYS A 2 36.07 -41.22 -38.16
CA LYS A 2 34.99 -41.30 -37.14
C LYS A 2 35.31 -40.68 -35.75
N ARG A 3 36.59 -40.45 -35.40
CA ARG A 3 36.96 -39.84 -34.10
C ARG A 3 36.97 -38.30 -34.08
N LYS A 4 37.16 -37.63 -35.23
CA LYS A 4 37.18 -36.16 -35.31
C LYS A 4 35.77 -35.54 -35.17
N ASN A 5 34.73 -36.24 -35.64
CA ASN A 5 33.35 -35.77 -35.53
C ASN A 5 32.76 -35.96 -34.12
N LEU A 6 33.30 -36.89 -33.33
CA LEU A 6 32.87 -37.10 -31.94
C LEU A 6 33.34 -35.96 -31.03
N PHE A 7 34.53 -35.41 -31.29
CA PHE A 7 35.09 -34.29 -30.53
C PHE A 7 34.36 -32.97 -30.84
N LEU A 8 33.89 -32.79 -32.08
CA LEU A 8 33.09 -31.64 -32.51
C LEU A 8 31.69 -31.63 -31.91
N VAL A 9 31.08 -32.80 -31.68
CA VAL A 9 29.80 -32.93 -30.98
C VAL A 9 29.94 -32.65 -29.48
N LEU A 10 31.07 -33.02 -28.86
CA LEU A 10 31.31 -32.75 -27.43
C LEU A 10 31.56 -31.26 -27.14
N ILE A 11 32.23 -30.55 -28.04
CA ILE A 11 32.46 -29.09 -27.93
C ILE A 11 31.18 -28.29 -28.22
N SER A 12 30.32 -28.78 -29.12
CA SER A 12 29.01 -28.17 -29.36
C SER A 12 28.05 -28.25 -28.16
N CYS A 13 28.23 -29.23 -27.25
CA CYS A 13 27.44 -29.34 -26.03
C CYS A 13 27.91 -28.42 -24.89
N PHE A 14 29.12 -27.85 -24.97
CA PHE A 14 29.67 -27.02 -23.89
C PHE A 14 29.48 -25.51 -24.11
N CYS A 15 28.92 -25.08 -25.24
CA CYS A 15 28.69 -23.67 -25.58
C CYS A 15 27.23 -23.19 -25.40
N LEU A 16 26.33 -23.98 -24.80
CA LEU A 16 24.91 -23.61 -24.62
C LEU A 16 24.53 -23.13 -23.21
N SER A 17 25.48 -22.93 -22.30
CA SER A 17 25.19 -22.43 -20.94
C SER A 17 25.61 -20.98 -20.73
N TYR A 18 25.28 -20.09 -21.67
CA TYR A 18 25.08 -18.67 -21.37
C TYR A 18 23.59 -18.33 -21.41
N VAL A 19 22.80 -19.04 -20.59
CA VAL A 19 21.54 -18.47 -20.12
C VAL A 19 21.92 -17.44 -19.07
N TYR A 20 22.19 -16.22 -19.52
CA TYR A 20 21.98 -15.06 -18.66
C TYR A 20 20.48 -15.02 -18.36
N SER A 21 20.06 -15.62 -17.25
CA SER A 21 18.81 -15.25 -16.63
C SER A 21 19.00 -13.85 -16.04
N GLN A 22 18.91 -12.82 -16.89
CA GLN A 22 18.71 -11.46 -16.43
C GLN A 22 17.21 -11.19 -16.30
N GLU A 23 16.58 -11.88 -15.36
CA GLU A 23 15.48 -11.32 -14.60
C GLU A 23 15.90 -11.35 -13.13
N PHE A 24 16.84 -10.48 -12.75
CA PHE A 24 16.66 -9.84 -11.44
C PHE A 24 15.37 -9.04 -11.57
N GLY A 25 14.27 -9.75 -11.30
CA GLY A 25 12.92 -9.39 -11.69
C GLY A 25 12.60 -7.97 -11.28
N LYS A 26 11.80 -7.28 -12.09
CA LYS A 26 11.16 -6.03 -11.68
C LYS A 26 10.50 -6.28 -10.33
N ARG A 27 11.17 -5.90 -9.25
CA ARG A 27 10.66 -6.05 -7.89
C ARG A 27 9.35 -5.30 -7.85
N ASN A 28 8.25 -5.99 -7.57
CA ASN A 28 6.93 -5.39 -7.59
C ASN A 28 6.67 -4.64 -6.27
N VAL A 29 7.37 -3.51 -6.14
CA VAL A 29 7.22 -2.55 -5.05
C VAL A 29 6.45 -1.36 -5.57
N LYS A 30 5.32 -1.05 -4.95
CA LYS A 30 4.46 0.08 -5.34
C LYS A 30 4.47 1.15 -4.28
N GLY A 31 4.95 2.33 -4.64
CA GLY A 31 4.86 3.54 -3.83
C GLY A 31 3.58 4.32 -4.14
N LYS A 32 2.96 4.92 -3.14
CA LYS A 32 1.80 5.78 -3.29
C LYS A 32 1.88 6.98 -2.34
N ILE A 33 1.55 8.16 -2.84
CA ILE A 33 1.36 9.37 -2.06
C ILE A 33 -0.11 9.42 -1.63
N ASN A 34 -0.33 9.42 -0.32
CA ASN A 34 -1.65 9.68 0.25
C ASN A 34 -1.71 11.13 0.77
N LEU A 35 -2.79 11.83 0.43
CA LEU A 35 -3.03 13.21 0.84
C LEU A 35 -4.26 13.27 1.74
N ILE A 36 -4.10 13.86 2.90
CA ILE A 36 -5.20 14.20 3.80
C ILE A 36 -5.20 15.72 3.97
N LYS A 37 -6.35 16.35 3.69
CA LYS A 37 -6.55 17.79 3.91
C LYS A 37 -7.44 17.99 5.13
N VAL A 38 -6.95 18.75 6.09
CA VAL A 38 -7.72 19.23 7.24
C VAL A 38 -7.52 20.74 7.28
N ASP A 39 -8.59 21.48 7.00
CA ASP A 39 -8.56 22.94 6.83
C ASP A 39 -7.48 23.38 5.82
N ASP A 40 -6.55 24.23 6.25
CA ASP A 40 -5.42 24.72 5.44
C ASP A 40 -4.17 23.83 5.53
N PHE A 41 -4.22 22.74 6.30
CA PHE A 41 -3.09 21.83 6.46
C PHE A 41 -3.25 20.58 5.58
N LEU A 42 -2.22 20.32 4.79
CA LEU A 42 -2.05 19.12 4.01
C LEU A 42 -1.09 18.18 4.73
N THR A 43 -1.55 16.96 5.02
CA THR A 43 -0.70 15.86 5.49
C THR A 43 -0.44 14.92 4.34
N LEU A 44 0.81 14.88 3.88
CA LEU A 44 1.30 14.03 2.81
C LEU A 44 1.97 12.80 3.44
N ARG A 45 1.52 11.59 3.11
CA ARG A 45 2.10 10.33 3.58
C ARG A 45 2.68 9.55 2.42
N ALA A 46 3.94 9.14 2.53
CA ALA A 46 4.56 8.21 1.60
C ALA A 46 4.24 6.79 2.06
N LEU A 47 3.45 6.07 1.28
CA LEU A 47 3.10 4.67 1.52
C LEU A 47 3.83 3.79 0.51
N VAL A 48 4.25 2.61 0.93
CA VAL A 48 4.85 1.61 0.04
C VAL A 48 4.28 0.23 0.32
N VAL A 49 4.13 -0.56 -0.72
CA VAL A 49 3.66 -1.94 -0.65
C VAL A 49 4.64 -2.86 -1.34
N ASN A 50 5.05 -3.92 -0.65
CA ASN A 50 5.66 -5.07 -1.27
C ASN A 50 4.55 -5.99 -1.80
N GLU A 51 4.46 -6.18 -3.11
CA GLU A 51 3.51 -7.15 -3.69
C GLU A 51 4.10 -8.57 -3.76
N GLU A 52 5.39 -8.72 -3.50
CA GLU A 52 6.10 -10.00 -3.54
C GLU A 52 5.81 -10.88 -2.31
N ALA A 53 6.07 -12.18 -2.49
CA ALA A 53 5.97 -13.19 -1.45
C ALA A 53 7.27 -13.34 -0.62
N PHE A 54 8.32 -12.57 -0.93
CA PHE A 54 9.62 -12.63 -0.26
C PHE A 54 10.02 -11.25 0.32
N PHE A 55 10.97 -11.27 1.24
CA PHE A 55 11.54 -10.08 1.88
C PHE A 55 12.41 -9.30 0.89
N ILE A 56 12.36 -7.97 0.95
CA ILE A 56 13.15 -7.08 0.11
C ILE A 56 13.91 -6.11 1.01
N ASP A 57 15.24 -6.13 0.92
CA ASP A 57 16.15 -5.20 1.57
C ASP A 57 16.72 -4.18 0.57
N LYS A 58 17.64 -3.33 1.06
CA LYS A 58 18.37 -2.34 0.25
C LYS A 58 17.46 -1.42 -0.57
N LEU A 59 16.31 -1.09 0.00
CA LEU A 59 15.41 -0.10 -0.57
C LEU A 59 15.78 1.27 -0.01
N ASN A 60 15.68 2.29 -0.85
CA ASN A 60 15.82 3.68 -0.45
C ASN A 60 14.64 4.47 -1.03
N TYR A 61 14.12 5.44 -0.29
CA TYR A 61 13.13 6.37 -0.83
C TYR A 61 13.62 7.81 -0.82
N ASN A 62 13.09 8.61 -1.73
CA ASN A 62 13.20 10.05 -1.70
C ASN A 62 11.79 10.66 -1.83
N PHE A 63 11.33 11.34 -0.78
CA PHE A 63 10.01 11.96 -0.70
C PHE A 63 10.15 13.48 -0.65
N VAL A 64 9.73 14.17 -1.72
CA VAL A 64 9.96 15.59 -1.93
C VAL A 64 8.64 16.32 -2.10
N ALA A 65 8.44 17.40 -1.36
CA ALA A 65 7.37 18.35 -1.56
C ALA A 65 7.94 19.73 -1.91
N LEU A 66 7.55 20.25 -3.07
CA LEU A 66 7.92 21.57 -3.59
C LEU A 66 6.67 22.45 -3.58
N LYS A 67 6.64 23.42 -2.67
CA LYS A 67 5.58 24.42 -2.61
C LYS A 67 6.06 25.72 -3.26
N LYS A 68 5.24 26.29 -4.13
CA LYS A 68 5.42 27.60 -4.73
C LYS A 68 4.39 28.56 -4.12
N GLY A 69 4.88 29.60 -3.46
CA GLY A 69 4.07 30.69 -2.95
C GLY A 69 3.51 31.57 -4.06
N ILE A 70 2.51 32.38 -3.73
CA ILE A 70 1.85 33.30 -4.67
C ILE A 70 2.86 34.30 -5.26
N SER A 71 3.83 34.77 -4.46
CA SER A 71 4.90 35.67 -4.86
C SER A 71 5.98 35.01 -5.74
N GLY A 72 5.88 33.70 -6.00
CA GLY A 72 6.85 32.93 -6.78
C GLY A 72 7.95 32.26 -5.95
N ASN A 73 8.03 32.52 -4.64
CA ASN A 73 9.00 31.88 -3.75
C ASN A 73 8.77 30.37 -3.65
N TYR A 74 9.84 29.58 -3.64
CA TYR A 74 9.77 28.13 -3.48
C TYR A 74 10.23 27.70 -2.09
N SER A 75 9.46 26.82 -1.45
CA SER A 75 9.89 26.09 -0.27
C SER A 75 9.92 24.59 -0.58
N LYS A 76 11.01 23.92 -0.20
CA LYS A 76 11.22 22.49 -0.43
C LYS A 76 11.29 21.75 0.90
N SER A 77 10.55 20.65 1.01
CA SER A 77 10.72 19.63 2.05
C SER A 77 11.17 18.33 1.37
N ASN A 78 12.17 17.66 1.94
CA ASN A 78 12.74 16.43 1.40
C ASN A 78 13.05 15.47 2.55
N GLN A 79 12.69 14.20 2.39
CA GLN A 79 13.00 13.12 3.31
C GLN A 79 13.55 11.93 2.52
N THR A 80 14.67 11.39 2.98
CA THR A 80 15.36 10.25 2.37
C THR A 80 15.78 9.30 3.47
N GLU A 81 15.52 8.01 3.32
CA GLU A 81 15.94 6.98 4.27
C GLU A 81 15.98 5.61 3.59
N ASP A 82 16.85 4.74 4.11
CA ASP A 82 16.91 3.33 3.73
C ASP A 82 15.87 2.52 4.50
N PHE A 83 15.34 1.48 3.87
CA PHE A 83 14.34 0.62 4.47
C PHE A 83 14.34 -0.78 3.87
N SER A 84 13.56 -1.65 4.50
CA SER A 84 13.24 -2.99 4.01
C SER A 84 11.75 -3.25 4.11
N LEU A 85 11.28 -4.24 3.36
CA LEU A 85 9.88 -4.67 3.34
C LEU A 85 9.77 -6.18 3.50
N LYS A 86 8.98 -6.59 4.50
CA LYS A 86 8.54 -7.97 4.69
C LYS A 86 7.64 -8.42 3.53
N PRO A 87 7.49 -9.74 3.33
CA PRO A 87 6.56 -10.29 2.35
C PRO A 87 5.16 -9.69 2.52
N ARG A 88 4.63 -9.14 1.43
CA ARG A 88 3.28 -8.56 1.39
C ARG A 88 3.06 -7.44 2.42
N GLU A 89 4.11 -6.79 2.90
CA GLU A 89 4.00 -5.65 3.83
C GLU A 89 3.48 -4.39 3.12
N GLU A 90 2.69 -3.61 3.85
CA GLU A 90 2.40 -2.22 3.52
C GLU A 90 2.95 -1.37 4.66
N LYS A 91 3.72 -0.34 4.31
CA LYS A 91 4.46 0.47 5.29
C LYS A 91 4.32 1.95 4.95
N GLN A 92 4.09 2.77 5.97
CA GLN A 92 4.28 4.20 5.87
C GLN A 92 5.76 4.53 6.04
N LEU A 93 6.36 5.12 5.02
CA LEU A 93 7.78 5.52 5.03
C LEU A 93 7.97 6.83 5.77
N SER A 94 7.17 7.84 5.43
CA SER A 94 7.33 9.16 6.02
C SER A 94 6.10 10.04 5.90
N THR A 95 6.11 11.17 6.60
CA THR A 95 5.03 12.15 6.62
C THR A 95 5.58 13.56 6.53
N ILE A 96 5.00 14.36 5.63
CA ILE A 96 5.28 15.80 5.48
C ILE A 96 3.97 16.55 5.71
N LYS A 97 3.97 17.50 6.66
CA LYS A 97 2.84 18.39 6.91
C LYS A 97 3.14 19.77 6.37
N ILE A 98 2.26 20.32 5.55
CA ILE A 98 2.44 21.61 4.86
C ILE A 98 1.16 22.43 4.98
N ASN A 99 1.28 23.71 5.33
CA ASN A 99 0.18 24.65 5.18
C ASN A 99 0.08 25.11 3.71
N MET A 100 -1.14 25.10 3.18
CA MET A 100 -1.44 25.46 1.80
C MET A 100 -2.50 26.55 1.74
N LYS A 101 -2.13 27.72 1.21
CA LYS A 101 -3.05 28.85 0.99
C LYS A 101 -3.65 28.81 -0.42
N LYS A 102 -4.78 29.50 -0.59
CA LYS A 102 -5.42 29.67 -1.91
C LYS A 102 -4.46 30.37 -2.88
N GLY A 103 -4.21 29.76 -4.05
CA GLY A 103 -3.34 30.32 -5.08
C GLY A 103 -1.88 29.83 -5.03
N GLU A 104 -1.49 29.09 -3.99
CA GLU A 104 -0.20 28.40 -3.97
C GLU A 104 -0.23 27.14 -4.85
N GLU A 105 0.94 26.69 -5.32
CA GLU A 105 1.11 25.42 -6.02
C GLU A 105 1.97 24.47 -5.20
N LEU A 106 1.68 23.17 -5.29
CA LEU A 106 2.39 22.12 -4.60
C LEU A 106 2.64 20.96 -5.56
N ARG A 107 3.91 20.57 -5.72
CA ARG A 107 4.32 19.35 -6.41
C ARG A 107 4.93 18.41 -5.39
N VAL A 108 4.47 17.17 -5.38
CA VAL A 108 4.98 16.14 -4.47
C VAL A 108 5.45 14.97 -5.30
N TYR A 109 6.62 14.44 -4.98
CA TYR A 109 7.26 13.32 -5.65
C TYR A 109 7.66 12.28 -4.63
N LEU A 110 7.38 11.02 -4.93
CA LEU A 110 7.88 9.86 -4.19
C LEU A 110 8.67 8.99 -5.16
N PHE A 111 9.95 8.81 -4.90
CA PHE A 111 10.82 7.91 -5.63
C PHE A 111 11.18 6.73 -4.73
N ILE A 112 11.01 5.51 -5.23
CA ILE A 112 11.44 4.28 -4.56
C ILE A 112 12.54 3.65 -5.40
N LYS A 113 13.65 3.34 -4.75
CA LYS A 113 14.85 2.76 -5.37
C LYS A 113 15.18 1.43 -4.71
N TYR A 114 15.77 0.53 -5.48
CA TYR A 114 16.42 -0.69 -5.01
C TYR A 114 17.86 -0.68 -5.54
N GLU A 115 18.85 -0.78 -4.65
CA GLU A 115 20.28 -0.66 -5.03
C GLU A 115 20.53 0.56 -5.94
N ASP A 116 20.04 1.73 -5.51
CA ASP A 116 20.09 3.02 -6.21
C ASP A 116 19.36 3.12 -7.56
N LYS A 117 18.82 2.02 -8.08
CA LYS A 117 18.01 1.99 -9.29
C LYS A 117 16.57 2.36 -8.97
N LEU A 118 16.02 3.35 -9.68
CA LEU A 118 14.62 3.74 -9.55
C LEU A 118 13.71 2.58 -10.00
N ILE A 119 12.90 2.05 -9.09
CA ILE A 119 11.95 0.97 -9.36
C ILE A 119 10.50 1.44 -9.40
N HIS A 120 10.17 2.54 -8.70
CA HIS A 120 8.82 3.10 -8.71
C HIS A 120 8.84 4.63 -8.48
N ARG A 121 7.88 5.34 -9.08
CA ARG A 121 7.66 6.77 -8.86
C ARG A 121 6.18 7.07 -8.75
N ASP A 122 5.81 7.91 -7.79
CA ASP A 122 4.49 8.54 -7.72
C ASP A 122 4.62 10.07 -7.69
N THR A 123 3.60 10.77 -8.17
CA THR A 123 3.61 12.24 -8.27
C THR A 123 2.21 12.81 -8.03
N LEU A 124 2.14 13.86 -7.21
CA LEU A 124 0.91 14.57 -6.88
C LEU A 124 1.10 16.06 -7.16
N PHE A 125 0.17 16.68 -7.87
CA PHE A 125 0.18 18.11 -8.16
C PHE A 125 -1.11 18.77 -7.66
N LEU A 126 -0.98 19.80 -6.83
CA LEU A 126 -2.07 20.65 -6.39
C LEU A 126 -1.76 22.09 -6.79
N GLY A 127 -2.65 22.71 -7.56
CA GLY A 127 -2.56 24.11 -7.96
C GLY A 127 -3.83 24.51 -8.68
N GLN A 128 -4.06 25.79 -8.87
CA GLN A 128 -5.15 26.25 -9.74
C GLN A 128 -4.81 25.91 -11.18
N LYS A 129 -5.37 24.83 -11.73
CA LYS A 129 -5.37 24.64 -13.18
C LYS A 129 -6.51 25.45 -13.79
N ILE A 130 -6.12 26.41 -14.62
CA ILE A 130 -6.92 27.03 -15.67
C ILE A 130 -7.66 25.93 -16.44
N LYS A 131 -9.00 26.07 -16.52
CA LYS A 131 -9.98 25.32 -17.33
C LYS A 131 -9.43 24.08 -18.08
N THR A 132 -9.41 22.92 -17.43
CA THR A 132 -9.33 21.65 -18.15
C THR A 132 -10.73 21.24 -18.59
N VAL A 133 -10.92 21.17 -19.90
CA VAL A 133 -12.06 20.59 -20.62
C VAL A 133 -12.74 19.48 -19.80
N LYS A 134 -14.00 19.70 -19.40
CA LYS A 134 -14.87 18.66 -18.86
C LYS A 134 -15.05 17.58 -19.94
N ARG A 135 -14.13 16.61 -20.03
CA ARG A 135 -14.47 15.30 -20.58
C ARG A 135 -15.62 14.81 -19.72
N LYS A 136 -16.83 14.72 -20.30
CA LYS A 136 -17.98 14.09 -19.66
C LYS A 136 -17.51 12.71 -19.18
N GLN A 137 -17.22 12.58 -17.89
CA GLN A 137 -16.96 11.30 -17.28
C GLN A 137 -18.25 10.50 -17.44
N LYS A 138 -18.14 9.33 -18.08
CA LYS A 138 -19.19 8.32 -18.05
C LYS A 138 -19.44 8.03 -16.57
N VAL A 139 -20.52 8.59 -16.02
CA VAL A 139 -20.86 8.42 -14.60
C VAL A 139 -21.15 6.94 -14.41
N SER A 140 -20.20 6.21 -13.84
CA SER A 140 -20.42 4.81 -13.50
C SER A 140 -21.04 4.74 -12.12
N GLU A 141 -22.04 3.88 -11.95
CA GLU A 141 -22.74 3.64 -10.67
C GLU A 141 -21.77 3.35 -9.51
N GLN A 142 -20.56 2.87 -9.82
CA GLN A 142 -19.50 2.62 -8.86
C GLN A 142 -19.12 3.88 -8.04
N GLN A 143 -19.32 5.08 -8.55
CA GLN A 143 -19.04 6.33 -7.82
C GLN A 143 -19.96 6.55 -6.61
N TYR A 144 -21.16 5.96 -6.61
CA TYR A 144 -22.14 6.11 -5.53
C TYR A 144 -22.09 5.00 -4.47
N LEU A 145 -21.22 4.00 -4.64
CA LEU A 145 -21.03 2.98 -3.62
C LEU A 145 -20.47 3.62 -2.35
N ILE A 146 -21.15 3.40 -1.23
CA ILE A 146 -20.63 3.73 0.09
C ILE A 146 -19.33 2.95 0.29
N ARG A 147 -18.25 3.66 0.65
CA ARG A 147 -16.90 3.11 0.76
C ARG A 147 -16.30 3.47 2.10
N GLY A 148 -15.35 2.65 2.55
CA GLY A 148 -14.51 3.00 3.70
C GLY A 148 -15.15 2.84 5.06
N ILE A 149 -16.26 2.09 5.17
CA ILE A 149 -16.93 1.86 6.45
C ILE A 149 -16.22 0.75 7.23
N VAL A 150 -15.94 1.04 8.49
CA VAL A 150 -15.56 0.07 9.52
C VAL A 150 -16.61 0.14 10.63
N ILE A 151 -17.21 -0.99 10.99
CA ILE A 151 -18.22 -1.10 12.05
C ILE A 151 -17.60 -1.82 13.25
N ASP A 152 -17.80 -1.24 14.43
CA ASP A 152 -17.47 -1.85 15.72
C ASP A 152 -18.65 -2.69 16.23
N GLU A 153 -18.44 -4.00 16.32
CA GLU A 153 -19.33 -4.96 16.99
C GLU A 153 -18.57 -5.67 18.13
N ALA A 154 -17.56 -5.02 18.72
CA ALA A 154 -16.82 -5.50 19.88
C ALA A 154 -17.56 -5.21 21.19
N ILE A 155 -17.45 -6.15 22.14
CA ILE A 155 -18.16 -6.09 23.42
C ILE A 155 -17.21 -5.66 24.53
N THR A 156 -16.02 -6.25 24.57
CA THR A 156 -15.03 -6.04 25.63
C THR A 156 -14.12 -4.85 25.33
N ARG A 157 -13.41 -4.38 26.35
CA ARG A 157 -12.37 -3.34 26.19
C ARG A 157 -11.27 -3.77 25.23
N ILE A 158 -10.85 -5.04 25.28
CA ILE A 158 -9.79 -5.57 24.40
C ILE A 158 -10.24 -5.50 22.93
N GLY A 159 -11.50 -5.85 22.66
CA GLY A 159 -12.08 -5.74 21.32
C GLY A 159 -12.18 -4.30 20.82
N LYS A 160 -12.58 -3.36 21.70
CA LYS A 160 -12.62 -1.92 21.37
C LYS A 160 -11.22 -1.33 21.12
N ASP A 161 -10.24 -1.70 21.94
CA ASP A 161 -8.84 -1.30 21.75
C ASP A 161 -8.32 -1.83 20.39
N TYR A 162 -8.65 -3.07 20.04
CA TYR A 162 -8.34 -3.61 18.72
C TYR A 162 -9.01 -2.82 17.59
N HIS A 163 -10.31 -2.48 17.73
CA HIS A 163 -11.00 -1.64 16.77
C HIS A 163 -10.29 -0.31 16.56
N ASP A 164 -9.87 0.36 17.64
CA ASP A 164 -9.17 1.64 17.55
C ASP A 164 -7.82 1.53 16.84
N PHE A 165 -7.03 0.49 17.16
CA PHE A 165 -5.77 0.24 16.45
C PHE A 165 -6.02 -0.06 14.97
N PHE A 166 -7.03 -0.87 14.68
CA PHE A 166 -7.41 -1.21 13.32
C PHE A 166 -7.84 0.03 12.53
N TYR A 167 -8.73 0.85 13.09
CA TYR A 167 -9.26 2.04 12.44
C TYR A 167 -8.17 3.08 12.20
N LYS A 168 -7.29 3.30 13.18
CA LYS A 168 -6.11 4.17 13.02
C LYS A 168 -5.25 3.72 11.85
N GLU A 169 -4.87 2.45 11.80
CA GLU A 169 -4.05 1.90 10.71
C GLU A 169 -4.79 2.01 9.36
N TYR A 170 -6.09 1.73 9.34
CA TYR A 170 -6.92 1.84 8.14
C TYR A 170 -6.92 3.25 7.55
N LEU A 171 -7.09 4.27 8.40
CA LEU A 171 -7.05 5.67 7.98
C LEU A 171 -5.68 6.07 7.41
N VAL A 172 -4.59 5.55 7.99
CA VAL A 172 -3.23 5.79 7.48
C VAL A 172 -3.09 5.31 6.04
N THR A 173 -3.65 4.13 5.72
CA THR A 173 -3.58 3.58 4.35
C THR A 173 -4.31 4.45 3.31
N GLY A 174 -5.27 5.28 3.74
CA GLY A 174 -6.13 6.06 2.85
C GLY A 174 -6.93 5.22 1.85
N LYS A 175 -7.16 3.93 2.17
CA LYS A 175 -7.94 3.03 1.33
C LYS A 175 -9.40 3.15 1.69
N ASN A 176 -10.23 3.36 0.68
CA ASN A 176 -11.69 3.41 0.82
C ASN A 176 -12.26 2.16 0.14
N TYR A 177 -12.22 1.02 0.84
CA TYR A 177 -12.69 -0.24 0.28
C TYR A 177 -14.19 -0.17 -0.06
N PRO A 178 -14.64 -0.80 -1.17
CA PRO A 178 -16.04 -0.80 -1.61
C PRO A 178 -16.88 -1.88 -0.91
N PHE A 179 -16.60 -2.14 0.35
CA PHE A 179 -17.28 -3.09 1.21
C PHE A 179 -17.17 -2.62 2.66
N ILE A 180 -18.09 -3.10 3.49
CA ILE A 180 -18.13 -2.81 4.92
C ILE A 180 -17.21 -3.81 5.63
N ILE A 181 -16.32 -3.29 6.47
CA ILE A 181 -15.49 -4.10 7.36
C ILE A 181 -16.16 -4.12 8.73
N LYS A 182 -16.37 -5.31 9.30
CA LYS A 182 -16.92 -5.47 10.65
C LYS A 182 -15.87 -6.04 11.57
N ILE A 183 -15.72 -5.47 12.77
CA ILE A 183 -14.90 -6.02 13.84
C ILE A 183 -15.85 -6.65 14.84
N VAL A 184 -15.93 -7.98 14.82
CA VAL A 184 -16.92 -8.76 15.58
C VAL A 184 -16.23 -9.51 16.69
N GLU A 185 -16.73 -9.37 17.92
CA GLU A 185 -16.26 -10.14 19.07
C GLU A 185 -17.32 -11.15 19.53
N LYS A 186 -16.92 -12.41 19.69
CA LYS A 186 -17.78 -13.49 20.18
C LYS A 186 -17.19 -14.09 21.46
N PRO A 187 -17.98 -14.30 22.52
CA PRO A 187 -17.55 -15.06 23.69
C PRO A 187 -17.09 -16.46 23.28
N ALA A 188 -15.98 -16.91 23.87
CA ALA A 188 -15.49 -18.27 23.75
C ALA A 188 -15.55 -18.97 25.12
N LEU A 189 -15.17 -20.25 25.18
CA LEU A 189 -15.21 -21.00 26.43
C LEU A 189 -14.34 -20.33 27.52
N GLY A 190 -14.86 -20.34 28.75
CA GLY A 190 -14.22 -19.70 29.89
C GLY A 190 -14.31 -18.17 29.87
N ARG A 191 -13.22 -17.48 30.27
CA ARG A 191 -13.12 -16.01 30.29
C ARG A 191 -12.49 -15.45 29.01
N SER A 192 -12.55 -16.19 27.91
CA SER A 192 -11.93 -15.81 26.64
C SER A 192 -12.97 -15.32 25.63
N SER A 193 -12.53 -14.51 24.67
CA SER A 193 -13.32 -14.10 23.53
C SER A 193 -12.52 -14.22 22.24
N MET A 194 -13.21 -14.33 21.12
CA MET A 194 -12.65 -14.38 19.78
C MET A 194 -12.99 -13.08 19.06
N ILE A 195 -11.96 -12.37 18.58
CA ILE A 195 -12.12 -11.19 17.75
C ILE A 195 -11.95 -11.60 16.30
N SER A 196 -12.81 -11.09 15.42
CA SER A 196 -12.79 -11.38 14.00
C SER A 196 -13.01 -10.15 13.15
N VAL A 197 -12.33 -10.09 12.01
CA VAL A 197 -12.51 -9.08 10.98
C VAL A 197 -13.29 -9.72 9.85
N GLU A 198 -14.53 -9.28 9.66
CA GLU A 198 -15.49 -9.86 8.72
C GLU A 198 -15.81 -8.89 7.57
N VAL A 199 -15.93 -9.43 6.36
CA VAL A 199 -16.31 -8.70 5.15
C VAL A 199 -17.27 -9.57 4.34
N ASP A 200 -18.40 -9.02 3.90
CA ASP A 200 -19.42 -9.73 3.10
C ASP A 200 -19.80 -11.10 3.73
N GLY A 201 -19.93 -11.15 5.07
CA GLY A 201 -20.27 -12.36 5.84
C GLY A 201 -19.14 -13.39 5.97
N LYS A 202 -17.93 -13.08 5.50
CA LYS A 202 -16.75 -13.96 5.57
C LYS A 202 -15.74 -13.43 6.57
N LYS A 203 -15.24 -14.31 7.45
CA LYS A 203 -14.13 -14.01 8.35
C LYS A 203 -12.81 -13.96 7.58
N VAL A 204 -12.25 -12.76 7.45
CA VAL A 204 -10.95 -12.53 6.80
C VAL A 204 -9.81 -12.84 7.76
N HIS A 205 -9.98 -12.53 9.04
CA HIS A 205 -9.04 -12.84 10.10
C HIS A 205 -9.79 -13.08 11.41
N GLU A 206 -9.30 -14.01 12.22
CA GLU A 206 -9.78 -14.22 13.59
C GLU A 206 -8.59 -14.58 14.50
N PHE A 207 -8.72 -14.24 15.79
CA PHE A 207 -7.75 -14.53 16.84
C PHE A 207 -8.39 -14.39 18.23
N PHE A 208 -7.83 -15.09 19.22
CA PHE A 208 -8.28 -14.97 20.61
C PHE A 208 -7.86 -13.62 21.20
N ALA A 209 -8.78 -12.95 21.88
CA ALA A 209 -8.53 -11.67 22.53
C ALA A 209 -7.43 -11.81 23.60
N ARG A 210 -6.39 -10.97 23.50
CA ARG A 210 -5.34 -10.84 24.50
C ARG A 210 -5.04 -9.35 24.70
N PRO A 211 -4.85 -8.90 25.94
CA PRO A 211 -4.77 -7.46 26.25
C PRO A 211 -3.44 -6.80 25.82
N THR A 212 -2.42 -7.57 25.47
CA THR A 212 -1.11 -7.01 25.10
C THR A 212 -1.20 -6.17 23.82
N GLU A 213 -0.80 -4.91 23.90
CA GLU A 213 -0.89 -3.96 22.78
C GLU A 213 -0.14 -4.44 21.54
N ASP A 214 1.09 -4.94 21.69
CA ASP A 214 1.88 -5.47 20.56
C ASP A 214 1.19 -6.64 19.87
N TYR A 215 0.51 -7.49 20.65
CA TYR A 215 -0.26 -8.59 20.11
C TYR A 215 -1.45 -8.07 19.28
N LEU A 216 -2.20 -7.10 19.78
CA LEU A 216 -3.31 -6.49 19.04
C LEU A 216 -2.83 -5.82 17.75
N LYS A 217 -1.77 -5.01 17.82
CA LYS A 217 -1.16 -4.35 16.65
C LYS A 217 -0.66 -5.37 15.62
N SER A 218 -0.06 -6.47 16.04
CA SER A 218 0.37 -7.53 15.12
C SER A 218 -0.83 -8.14 14.36
N ASN A 219 -1.96 -8.35 15.04
CA ASN A 219 -3.19 -8.84 14.42
C ASN A 219 -3.83 -7.79 13.50
N VAL A 220 -3.65 -6.49 13.77
CA VAL A 220 -4.04 -5.42 12.83
C VAL A 220 -3.23 -5.53 11.53
N VAL A 221 -1.91 -5.68 11.62
CA VAL A 221 -1.05 -5.86 10.43
C VAL A 221 -1.48 -7.09 9.63
N TYR A 222 -1.78 -8.21 10.30
CA TYR A 222 -2.30 -9.40 9.63
C TYR A 222 -3.66 -9.17 8.97
N ALA A 223 -4.60 -8.52 9.65
CA ALA A 223 -5.91 -8.18 9.10
C ALA A 223 -5.79 -7.30 7.85
N MET A 224 -5.01 -6.21 7.92
CA MET A 224 -4.82 -5.29 6.79
C MET A 224 -4.26 -6.00 5.57
N ARG A 225 -3.26 -6.86 5.77
CA ARG A 225 -2.67 -7.67 4.69
C ARG A 225 -3.70 -8.60 4.05
N LYS A 226 -4.50 -9.29 4.85
CA LYS A 226 -5.55 -10.19 4.34
C LYS A 226 -6.68 -9.43 3.65
N LEU A 227 -7.09 -8.27 4.17
CA LEU A 227 -8.08 -7.38 3.54
C LEU A 227 -7.61 -6.86 2.18
N ARG A 228 -6.35 -6.45 2.08
CA ARG A 228 -5.77 -6.03 0.80
C ARG A 228 -5.85 -7.13 -0.25
N ARG A 229 -5.47 -8.36 0.15
CA ARG A 229 -5.58 -9.54 -0.72
C ARG A 229 -7.02 -9.83 -1.11
N TYR A 230 -7.93 -9.80 -0.14
CA TYR A 230 -9.37 -9.97 -0.39
C TYR A 230 -9.88 -8.98 -1.44
N ASN A 231 -9.54 -7.69 -1.32
CA ASN A 231 -9.93 -6.67 -2.30
C ASN A 231 -9.31 -6.90 -3.69
N GLN A 232 -8.07 -7.39 -3.78
CA GLN A 232 -7.45 -7.75 -5.05
C GLN A 232 -8.21 -8.90 -5.74
N THR A 233 -8.48 -9.99 -5.02
CA THR A 233 -9.25 -11.14 -5.54
C THR A 233 -10.68 -10.76 -5.92
N ARG A 234 -11.29 -9.85 -5.16
CA ARG A 234 -12.61 -9.29 -5.47
C ARG A 234 -12.58 -8.57 -6.83
N LYS A 235 -11.61 -7.68 -7.05
CA LYS A 235 -11.47 -6.92 -8.30
C LYS A 235 -11.28 -7.83 -9.52
N THR A 236 -10.42 -8.85 -9.43
CA THR A 236 -10.20 -9.79 -10.54
C THR A 236 -11.46 -10.58 -10.88
N THR A 237 -12.20 -11.03 -9.86
CA THR A 237 -13.46 -11.76 -10.06
C THR A 237 -14.52 -10.91 -10.75
N PHE A 238 -14.63 -9.63 -10.39
CA PHE A 238 -15.58 -8.71 -11.03
C PHE A 238 -15.17 -8.31 -12.45
N GLN A 239 -13.87 -8.18 -12.72
CA GLN A 239 -13.36 -7.88 -14.07
C GLN A 239 -13.58 -9.03 -15.06
N ASN A 240 -13.49 -10.28 -14.60
CA ASN A 240 -13.70 -11.45 -15.45
C ASN A 240 -15.19 -11.78 -15.72
N LYS A 241 -16.13 -11.02 -15.11
CA LYS A 241 -17.58 -11.19 -15.30
C LYS A 241 -18.19 -10.16 -16.26
N ILE A 242 -17.37 -9.29 -16.84
CA ILE A 242 -17.74 -8.29 -17.85
C ILE A 242 -17.02 -8.66 -19.15
#